data_AF-A0A1Y5IEA2-F1
#
_entry.id   AF-A0A1Y5IEA2-F1
#
_cell.length_a   1.000
_cell.length_b   1.000
_cell.length_c   1.000
_cell.angle_alpha   90.00
_cell.angle_beta   90.00
_cell.angle_gamma   90.00
#
_symmetry.space_group_name_H-M   'P 1'
#
loop_
_entity.id
_entity.type
_entity.pdbx_description
1 polymer ?
#
loop_
_entity_poly.entity_id
_entity_poly.type
_entity_poly.pdbx_seq_one_letter_code
_entity_poly.pdbx_strand_id
1 'polypeptide(L)'
;MIAQSARWSATARAFDGRRRARWSSSHGRGCARRCGATANVDQDAMKDEQSGYKKRAEESKEAGVKEKRPPRGGQAPAPGSWSWTLNWDYITIDPQTNELIEEPSAKDCARARMLIGSCPRTAEDVDRLVDEAGVEAIVCLQCAMCHSAMEIDWQAVRRRALEREVMIVQVSVRDFDRLDQAKMLPEAVRKLAAFQAMGKRTYVHCTAGINRASLTVVGYLTFVKQFNLEDALRVVRTCRPQANPYVVSWQIARARLLANRVEDTYLYTQVTAGGNSSKEGGDWIQRDLERAEKGVIAEIFKRAIDTDLSMYGALLDFPRKK
;
A
#
# COMPACT_ATOMS: atom_id res chain seq x y z
N MET A 1 24.25 34.05 -49.10
CA MET A 1 24.76 32.96 -49.98
C MET A 1 25.27 31.83 -49.11
N ILE A 2 24.71 30.63 -49.29
CA ILE A 2 25.32 29.29 -49.12
C ILE A 2 25.81 28.96 -47.68
N ALA A 3 25.07 28.27 -46.80
CA ALA A 3 24.56 26.89 -46.81
C ALA A 3 25.64 25.78 -46.82
N GLN A 4 25.65 24.92 -45.78
CA GLN A 4 25.87 23.45 -45.77
C GLN A 4 26.15 23.01 -44.31
N SER A 5 25.23 22.40 -43.55
CA SER A 5 24.64 21.07 -43.63
C SER A 5 25.65 19.91 -43.64
N ALA A 6 26.11 19.50 -42.46
CA ALA A 6 26.86 18.26 -42.27
C ALA A 6 25.89 17.08 -42.07
N ARG A 7 25.79 16.23 -43.10
CA ARG A 7 25.19 14.90 -43.04
C ARG A 7 26.19 13.93 -42.39
N TRP A 8 25.74 13.13 -41.43
CA TRP A 8 26.47 11.93 -41.00
C TRP A 8 25.71 10.71 -41.52
N SER A 9 26.37 9.95 -42.40
CA SER A 9 25.83 8.72 -42.98
C SER A 9 26.12 7.53 -42.08
N ALA A 10 25.16 6.60 -42.05
CA ALA A 10 25.30 5.29 -41.43
C ALA A 10 26.28 4.42 -42.23
N THR A 11 27.12 3.65 -41.52
CA THR A 11 27.72 2.42 -42.05
C THR A 11 27.60 1.33 -40.99
N ALA A 12 26.67 0.41 -41.24
CA ALA A 12 26.59 -0.87 -40.55
C ALA A 12 27.78 -1.75 -40.97
N ARG A 13 28.48 -2.34 -40.00
CA ARG A 13 29.36 -3.49 -40.25
C ARG A 13 28.86 -4.68 -39.43
N ALA A 14 28.50 -5.73 -40.15
CA ALA A 14 28.21 -7.04 -39.63
C ALA A 14 29.48 -7.62 -38.96
N PHE A 15 29.32 -8.20 -37.77
CA PHE A 15 30.30 -9.08 -37.16
C PHE A 15 29.63 -10.42 -36.87
N ASP A 16 29.89 -11.38 -37.76
CA ASP A 16 29.69 -12.81 -37.54
C ASP A 16 30.81 -13.33 -36.62
N GLY A 17 30.48 -14.20 -35.69
CA GLY A 17 31.41 -14.60 -34.63
C GLY A 17 30.81 -15.55 -33.61
N ARG A 18 30.39 -16.73 -34.07
CA ARG A 18 30.02 -17.88 -33.21
C ARG A 18 31.12 -18.19 -32.19
N ARG A 19 30.86 -18.01 -30.90
CA ARG A 19 31.50 -18.79 -29.82
C ARG A 19 30.46 -19.16 -28.76
N ARG A 20 30.04 -20.42 -28.77
CA ARG A 20 29.22 -21.04 -27.72
C ARG A 20 30.13 -21.37 -26.53
N ALA A 21 30.00 -20.63 -25.43
CA ALA A 21 30.55 -21.04 -24.14
C ALA A 21 29.63 -22.11 -23.53
N ARG A 22 30.13 -23.35 -23.42
CA ARG A 22 29.49 -24.41 -22.64
C ARG A 22 29.60 -24.07 -21.16
N TRP A 23 28.48 -23.78 -20.51
CA TRP A 23 28.38 -23.81 -19.05
C TRP A 23 27.90 -25.19 -18.62
N SER A 24 28.78 -25.92 -17.92
CA SER A 24 28.47 -27.20 -17.28
C SER A 24 27.62 -26.95 -16.03
N SER A 25 26.37 -27.40 -16.04
CA SER A 25 25.50 -27.38 -14.86
C SER A 25 25.81 -28.59 -13.97
N SER A 26 26.59 -28.41 -12.91
CA SER A 26 26.72 -29.38 -11.82
C SER A 26 26.01 -28.88 -10.56
N HIS A 27 24.82 -29.45 -10.34
CA HIS A 27 24.28 -29.83 -9.03
C HIS A 27 24.28 -28.79 -7.88
N GLY A 28 23.17 -28.07 -7.77
CA GLY A 28 22.65 -27.49 -6.53
C GLY A 28 21.20 -27.91 -6.30
N ARG A 29 20.93 -29.21 -6.18
CA ARG A 29 19.60 -29.73 -5.82
C ARG A 29 19.43 -29.61 -4.31
N GLY A 30 18.77 -28.54 -3.85
CA GLY A 30 18.54 -28.41 -2.41
C GLY A 30 17.78 -27.19 -1.92
N CYS A 31 16.87 -26.56 -2.69
CA CYS A 31 15.93 -25.58 -2.09
C CYS A 31 14.69 -25.20 -2.94
N ALA A 32 14.40 -25.89 -4.05
CA ALA A 32 13.35 -25.43 -4.98
C ALA A 32 11.95 -26.03 -4.73
N ARG A 33 11.80 -27.03 -3.85
CA ARG A 33 10.55 -27.80 -3.75
C ARG A 33 9.45 -27.18 -2.88
N ARG A 34 9.75 -26.18 -2.04
CA ARG A 34 8.73 -25.58 -1.14
C ARG A 34 8.06 -24.31 -1.67
N CYS A 35 8.70 -23.56 -2.57
CA CYS A 35 8.13 -22.33 -3.13
C CYS A 35 7.18 -22.57 -4.32
N GLY A 36 7.34 -23.67 -5.06
CA GLY A 36 6.49 -23.95 -6.23
C GLY A 36 5.06 -24.39 -5.88
N ALA A 37 4.87 -25.07 -4.75
CA ALA A 37 3.55 -25.54 -4.33
C ALA A 37 2.66 -24.39 -3.81
N THR A 38 3.23 -23.42 -3.09
CA THR A 38 2.48 -22.26 -2.57
C THR A 38 2.04 -21.33 -3.69
N ALA A 39 2.89 -21.12 -4.71
CA ALA A 39 2.56 -20.26 -5.85
C ALA A 39 1.34 -20.75 -6.65
N ASN A 40 1.18 -22.07 -6.84
CA ASN A 40 0.01 -22.63 -7.54
C ASN A 40 -1.28 -22.51 -6.71
N VAL A 41 -1.22 -22.77 -5.40
CA VAL A 41 -2.38 -22.63 -4.49
C VAL A 41 -2.82 -21.17 -4.35
N ASP A 42 -1.88 -20.23 -4.40
CA ASP A 42 -2.17 -18.79 -4.36
C ASP A 42 -2.85 -18.28 -5.65
N GLN A 43 -2.51 -18.86 -6.81
CA GLN A 43 -3.16 -18.55 -8.09
C GLN A 43 -4.57 -19.14 -8.18
N ASP A 44 -4.80 -20.36 -7.68
CA ASP A 44 -6.13 -20.98 -7.68
C ASP A 44 -7.13 -20.22 -6.77
N ALA A 45 -6.65 -19.63 -5.67
CA ALA A 45 -7.45 -18.79 -4.76
C ALA A 45 -7.93 -17.47 -5.38
N MET A 46 -7.50 -17.16 -6.61
CA MET A 46 -7.88 -15.96 -7.35
C MET A 46 -8.74 -16.25 -8.59
N LYS A 47 -9.15 -17.50 -8.76
CA LYS A 47 -9.95 -17.97 -9.90
C LYS A 47 -11.38 -17.43 -9.88
N ASP A 48 -12.03 -17.46 -8.72
CA ASP A 48 -13.41 -17.03 -8.54
C ASP A 48 -13.66 -16.61 -7.07
N GLU A 49 -14.82 -15.99 -6.81
CA GLU A 49 -15.21 -15.52 -5.49
C GLU A 49 -15.19 -16.65 -4.43
N GLN A 50 -15.63 -17.84 -4.82
CA GLN A 50 -15.76 -19.00 -3.92
C GLN A 50 -14.40 -19.61 -3.57
N SER A 51 -13.45 -19.65 -4.52
CA SER A 51 -12.09 -20.16 -4.31
C SER A 51 -11.31 -19.25 -3.36
N GLY A 52 -11.49 -17.94 -3.47
CA GLY A 52 -10.87 -16.96 -2.57
C GLY A 52 -11.55 -16.86 -1.19
N TYR A 53 -12.81 -17.28 -1.05
CA TYR A 53 -13.58 -17.20 0.19
C TYR A 53 -12.86 -17.89 1.35
N LYS A 54 -12.51 -19.19 1.19
CA LYS A 54 -11.94 -20.01 2.27
C LYS A 54 -10.65 -19.41 2.79
N LYS A 55 -9.79 -18.97 1.87
CA LYS A 55 -8.49 -18.39 2.21
C LYS A 55 -8.61 -17.04 2.92
N ARG A 56 -9.55 -16.17 2.52
CA ARG A 56 -9.79 -14.90 3.24
C ARG A 56 -10.40 -15.13 4.61
N ALA A 57 -11.25 -16.16 4.74
CA ALA A 57 -11.77 -16.57 6.04
C ALA A 57 -10.66 -17.13 6.95
N GLU A 58 -9.72 -17.91 6.41
CA GLU A 58 -8.51 -18.36 7.11
C GLU A 58 -7.64 -17.18 7.55
N GLU A 59 -7.29 -16.26 6.66
CA GLU A 59 -6.52 -15.05 7.01
C GLU A 59 -7.22 -14.22 8.09
N SER A 60 -8.55 -14.13 8.04
CA SER A 60 -9.34 -13.44 9.06
C SER A 60 -9.35 -14.17 10.40
N LYS A 61 -9.26 -15.50 10.41
CA LYS A 61 -9.15 -16.29 11.65
C LYS A 61 -7.73 -16.20 12.22
N GLU A 62 -6.71 -16.27 11.38
CA GLU A 62 -5.30 -16.09 11.74
C GLU A 62 -4.98 -14.70 12.29
N ALA A 63 -5.79 -13.68 11.99
CA ALA A 63 -5.72 -12.38 12.64
C ALA A 63 -5.85 -12.45 14.18
N GLY A 64 -6.34 -13.57 14.74
CA GLY A 64 -6.23 -13.90 16.17
C GLY A 64 -7.19 -13.16 17.09
N VAL A 65 -8.21 -12.48 16.55
CA VAL A 65 -9.18 -11.72 17.36
C VAL A 65 -10.26 -12.63 17.94
N LYS A 66 -10.32 -12.69 19.27
CA LYS A 66 -11.26 -13.50 20.06
C LYS A 66 -12.71 -12.99 19.96
N GLU A 67 -12.91 -11.67 19.84
CA GLU A 67 -14.20 -11.04 19.59
C GLU A 67 -14.08 -9.99 18.48
N LYS A 68 -14.61 -10.30 17.29
CA LYS A 68 -14.63 -9.36 16.18
C LYS A 68 -15.78 -8.39 16.39
N ARG A 69 -15.49 -7.18 16.90
CA ARG A 69 -16.49 -6.11 16.91
C ARG A 69 -17.02 -5.86 15.48
N PRO A 70 -18.29 -5.48 15.31
CA PRO A 70 -18.79 -5.10 14.00
C PRO A 70 -18.01 -3.88 13.44
N PRO A 71 -17.95 -3.72 12.10
CA PRO A 71 -17.36 -2.54 11.48
C PRO A 71 -18.09 -1.28 11.94
N ARG A 72 -17.36 -0.15 12.03
CA ARG A 72 -17.95 1.13 12.47
C ARG A 72 -18.82 1.80 11.40
N GLY A 73 -18.70 1.38 10.14
CA GLY A 73 -19.53 1.88 9.06
C GLY A 73 -19.82 0.82 8.00
N GLY A 74 -20.84 1.11 7.20
CA GLY A 74 -21.41 0.19 6.24
C GLY A 74 -22.20 -0.93 6.92
N GLN A 75 -22.36 -2.04 6.22
CA GLN A 75 -23.14 -3.17 6.68
C GLN A 75 -22.23 -4.26 7.23
N ALA A 76 -22.49 -4.76 8.43
CA ALA A 76 -21.73 -5.86 9.00
C ALA A 76 -22.11 -7.20 8.32
N PRO A 77 -21.14 -8.10 8.05
CA PRO A 77 -21.47 -9.48 7.72
C PRO A 77 -22.17 -10.16 8.91
N ALA A 78 -22.98 -11.19 8.66
CA ALA A 78 -23.65 -11.90 9.74
C ALA A 78 -22.62 -12.54 10.70
N PRO A 79 -22.87 -12.61 12.02
CA PRO A 79 -21.92 -13.16 12.99
C PRO A 79 -21.45 -14.57 12.62
N GLY A 80 -20.14 -14.81 12.64
CA GLY A 80 -19.55 -16.10 12.26
C GLY A 80 -19.61 -16.43 10.76
N SER A 81 -20.29 -15.62 9.96
CA SER A 81 -20.30 -15.71 8.50
C SER A 81 -19.28 -14.75 7.89
N TRP A 82 -18.90 -15.03 6.65
CA TRP A 82 -18.25 -14.04 5.81
C TRP A 82 -19.19 -13.79 4.64
N SER A 83 -20.01 -12.76 4.73
CA SER A 83 -20.86 -12.29 3.62
C SER A 83 -20.35 -10.93 3.14
N TRP A 84 -20.41 -10.70 1.83
CA TRP A 84 -19.83 -9.51 1.24
C TRP A 84 -20.77 -8.33 1.34
N THR A 85 -20.55 -7.54 2.36
CA THR A 85 -21.18 -6.23 2.53
C THR A 85 -20.14 -5.14 2.44
N LEU A 86 -20.49 -4.00 1.82
CA LEU A 86 -19.67 -2.80 1.89
C LEU A 86 -19.55 -2.38 3.36
N ASN A 87 -18.33 -2.38 3.90
CA ASN A 87 -18.03 -2.02 5.28
C ASN A 87 -16.67 -1.37 5.41
N TRP A 88 -16.51 -0.55 6.45
CA TRP A 88 -15.27 0.15 6.72
C TRP A 88 -15.08 0.45 8.21
N ASP A 89 -13.84 0.75 8.54
CA ASP A 89 -13.44 1.27 9.84
C ASP A 89 -12.55 2.51 9.67
N TYR A 90 -12.64 3.39 10.66
CA TYR A 90 -11.88 4.63 10.74
C TYR A 90 -10.55 4.39 11.46
N ILE A 91 -9.45 4.85 10.88
CA ILE A 91 -8.15 4.87 11.56
C ILE A 91 -8.09 6.10 12.44
N THR A 92 -8.18 5.85 13.74
CA THR A 92 -8.40 6.89 14.76
C THR A 92 -7.14 7.10 15.57
N ILE A 93 -6.41 8.14 15.18
CA ILE A 93 -5.17 8.58 15.82
C ILE A 93 -5.31 10.06 16.18
N ASP A 94 -4.77 10.43 17.33
CA ASP A 94 -4.67 11.81 17.75
C ASP A 94 -3.74 12.57 16.80
N PRO A 95 -4.14 13.75 16.29
CA PRO A 95 -3.36 14.45 15.27
C PRO A 95 -2.15 15.18 15.85
N GLN A 96 -2.13 15.43 17.17
CA GLN A 96 -1.06 16.12 17.88
C GLN A 96 -0.04 15.10 18.40
N THR A 97 -0.50 14.03 19.04
CA THR A 97 0.38 13.03 19.66
C THR A 97 0.72 11.87 18.72
N ASN A 98 -0.04 11.66 17.64
CA ASN A 98 0.01 10.46 16.80
C ASN A 98 -0.29 9.16 17.58
N GLU A 99 -0.96 9.23 18.72
CA GLU A 99 -1.33 8.05 19.50
C GLU A 99 -2.69 7.49 19.08
N LEU A 100 -2.86 6.18 19.24
CA LEU A 100 -4.12 5.48 19.00
C LEU A 100 -5.22 6.00 19.94
N ILE A 101 -6.40 6.26 19.40
CA ILE A 101 -7.63 6.45 20.17
C ILE A 101 -8.37 5.11 20.17
N GLU A 102 -8.28 4.34 21.26
CA GLU A 102 -8.83 2.98 21.31
C GLU A 102 -10.37 2.97 21.26
N GLU A 103 -10.99 3.93 21.93
CA GLU A 103 -12.43 4.13 22.00
C GLU A 103 -12.82 5.49 21.38
N PRO A 104 -12.80 5.60 20.04
CA PRO A 104 -13.07 6.87 19.38
C PRO A 104 -14.54 7.28 19.52
N SER A 105 -14.77 8.54 19.85
CA SER A 105 -16.09 9.17 19.79
C SER A 105 -16.57 9.32 18.34
N ALA A 106 -17.85 9.66 18.15
CA ALA A 106 -18.37 10.01 16.83
C ALA A 106 -17.59 11.18 16.18
N LYS A 107 -17.11 12.14 16.99
CA LYS A 107 -16.30 13.26 16.53
C LYS A 107 -14.91 12.82 16.08
N ASP A 108 -14.30 11.86 16.77
CA ASP A 108 -13.02 11.29 16.36
C ASP A 108 -13.14 10.50 15.06
N CYS A 109 -14.23 9.75 14.92
CA CYS A 109 -14.54 9.04 13.67
C CYS A 109 -14.75 10.03 12.51
N ALA A 110 -15.50 11.11 12.73
CA ALA A 110 -15.72 12.17 11.72
C ALA A 110 -14.42 12.88 11.32
N ARG A 111 -13.47 13.04 12.24
CA ARG A 111 -12.16 13.65 11.99
C ARG A 111 -11.17 12.70 11.32
N ALA A 112 -11.37 11.38 11.41
CA ALA A 112 -10.48 10.39 10.85
C ALA A 112 -10.39 10.52 9.31
N ARG A 113 -9.18 10.78 8.82
CA ARG A 113 -8.91 10.98 7.38
C ARG A 113 -8.56 9.71 6.63
N MET A 114 -8.36 8.60 7.32
CA MET A 114 -8.04 7.30 6.70
C MET A 114 -9.08 6.27 7.11
N LEU A 115 -9.61 5.58 6.10
CA LEU A 115 -10.58 4.52 6.27
C LEU A 115 -10.05 3.25 5.59
N ILE A 116 -10.34 2.09 6.19
CA ILE A 116 -9.99 0.78 5.64
C ILE A 116 -11.27 -0.04 5.50
N GLY A 117 -11.47 -0.69 4.35
CA GLY A 117 -12.66 -1.52 4.16
C GLY A 117 -12.66 -2.47 2.97
N SER A 118 -13.82 -3.06 2.72
CA SER A 118 -14.10 -3.97 1.59
C SER A 118 -14.32 -3.21 0.28
N CYS A 119 -14.21 -3.89 -0.86
CA CYS A 119 -14.39 -3.23 -2.16
C CYS A 119 -15.83 -2.75 -2.38
N PRO A 120 -16.05 -1.54 -2.93
CA PRO A 120 -17.32 -1.22 -3.58
C PRO A 120 -17.50 -2.12 -4.81
N ARG A 121 -18.71 -2.65 -5.01
CA ARG A 121 -19.05 -3.52 -6.14
C ARG A 121 -19.91 -2.80 -7.17
N THR A 122 -20.69 -1.81 -6.76
CA THR A 122 -21.59 -1.06 -7.64
C THR A 122 -21.33 0.45 -7.57
N ALA A 123 -22.02 1.21 -8.44
CA ALA A 123 -21.99 2.67 -8.40
C ALA A 123 -22.61 3.20 -7.09
N GLU A 124 -23.68 2.57 -6.62
CA GLU A 124 -24.37 2.93 -5.39
C GLU A 124 -23.49 2.75 -4.15
N ASP A 125 -22.58 1.76 -4.15
CA ASP A 125 -21.59 1.62 -3.09
C ASP A 125 -20.66 2.84 -2.98
N VAL A 126 -20.35 3.47 -4.11
CA VAL A 126 -19.57 4.73 -4.12
C VAL A 126 -20.39 5.87 -3.53
N ASP A 127 -21.68 5.96 -3.85
CA ASP A 127 -22.57 6.95 -3.24
C ASP A 127 -22.60 6.79 -1.73
N ARG A 128 -22.72 5.56 -1.23
CA ARG A 128 -22.68 5.27 0.20
C ARG A 128 -21.35 5.64 0.85
N LEU A 129 -20.21 5.40 0.20
CA LEU A 129 -18.91 5.85 0.71
C LEU A 129 -18.84 7.37 0.85
N VAL A 130 -19.45 8.12 -0.08
CA VAL A 130 -19.48 9.59 -0.01
C VAL A 130 -20.48 10.06 1.05
N ASP A 131 -21.70 9.57 1.00
CA ASP A 131 -22.83 10.08 1.79
C ASP A 131 -22.75 9.62 3.27
N GLU A 132 -22.36 8.37 3.52
CA GLU A 132 -22.28 7.81 4.88
C GLU A 132 -20.91 8.03 5.53
N ALA A 133 -19.82 8.03 4.74
CA ALA A 133 -18.46 8.06 5.26
C ALA A 133 -17.64 9.31 4.87
N GLY A 134 -18.19 10.20 4.05
CA GLY A 134 -17.52 11.44 3.63
C GLY A 134 -16.23 11.19 2.86
N VAL A 135 -16.14 10.10 2.10
CA VAL A 135 -14.94 9.74 1.33
C VAL A 135 -14.73 10.72 0.18
N GLU A 136 -13.52 11.27 0.06
CA GLU A 136 -13.12 12.20 -1.00
C GLU A 136 -12.05 11.62 -1.92
N ALA A 137 -11.39 10.53 -1.50
CA ALA A 137 -10.42 9.82 -2.32
C ALA A 137 -10.43 8.31 -2.05
N ILE A 138 -10.15 7.50 -3.07
CA ILE A 138 -10.15 6.04 -3.02
C ILE A 138 -8.84 5.49 -3.55
N VAL A 139 -8.19 4.65 -2.76
CA VAL A 139 -7.06 3.80 -3.18
C VAL A 139 -7.56 2.36 -3.32
N CYS A 140 -7.72 1.92 -4.56
CA CYS A 140 -8.11 0.55 -4.91
C CYS A 140 -6.86 -0.31 -5.09
N LEU A 141 -6.73 -1.37 -4.31
CA LEU A 141 -5.60 -2.31 -4.37
C LEU A 141 -5.91 -3.60 -5.16
N GLN A 142 -7.09 -3.67 -5.78
CA GLN A 142 -7.50 -4.81 -6.58
C GLN A 142 -6.80 -4.81 -7.94
N CYS A 143 -6.30 -5.97 -8.35
CA CYS A 143 -5.84 -6.19 -9.72
C CYS A 143 -7.01 -6.62 -10.62
N ALA A 144 -6.80 -6.69 -11.94
CA ALA A 144 -7.83 -7.11 -12.88
C ALA A 144 -8.46 -8.47 -12.52
N MET A 145 -7.65 -9.44 -12.07
CA MET A 145 -8.14 -10.75 -11.63
C MET A 145 -9.09 -10.65 -10.43
N CYS A 146 -8.87 -9.70 -9.50
CA CYS A 146 -9.80 -9.48 -8.40
C CYS A 146 -11.16 -8.99 -8.89
N HIS A 147 -11.19 -8.07 -9.87
CA HIS A 147 -12.44 -7.55 -10.41
C HIS A 147 -13.21 -8.64 -11.17
N SER A 148 -12.50 -9.42 -11.99
CA SER A 148 -13.10 -10.56 -12.71
C SER A 148 -13.64 -11.62 -11.76
N ALA A 149 -12.87 -12.02 -10.74
CA ALA A 149 -13.29 -13.05 -9.79
C ALA A 149 -14.53 -12.65 -8.95
N MET A 150 -14.74 -11.35 -8.75
CA MET A 150 -15.85 -10.79 -7.97
C MET A 150 -16.98 -10.22 -8.86
N GLU A 151 -16.86 -10.35 -10.19
CA GLU A 151 -17.79 -9.79 -11.18
C GLU A 151 -18.05 -8.28 -10.99
N ILE A 152 -17.00 -7.53 -10.64
CA ILE A 152 -17.08 -6.09 -10.40
C ILE A 152 -16.78 -5.34 -11.71
N ASP A 153 -17.73 -4.52 -12.16
CA ASP A 153 -17.45 -3.51 -13.19
C ASP A 153 -16.67 -2.34 -12.58
N TRP A 154 -15.34 -2.47 -12.61
CA TRP A 154 -14.43 -1.43 -12.14
C TRP A 154 -14.62 -0.10 -12.87
N GLN A 155 -14.99 -0.11 -14.16
CA GLN A 155 -15.17 1.14 -14.90
C GLN A 155 -16.44 1.87 -14.46
N ALA A 156 -17.51 1.15 -14.14
CA ALA A 156 -18.70 1.73 -13.53
C ALA A 156 -18.40 2.37 -12.17
N VAL A 157 -17.72 1.64 -11.27
CA VAL A 157 -17.28 2.16 -9.96
C VAL A 157 -16.39 3.39 -10.12
N ARG A 158 -15.39 3.32 -10.99
CA ARG A 158 -14.47 4.43 -11.25
C ARG A 158 -15.20 5.65 -11.82
N ARG A 159 -16.11 5.45 -12.77
CA ARG A 159 -16.89 6.54 -13.36
C ARG A 159 -17.74 7.22 -12.30
N ARG A 160 -18.43 6.44 -11.46
CA ARG A 160 -19.26 7.00 -10.40
C ARG A 160 -18.45 7.80 -9.39
N ALA A 161 -17.27 7.34 -9.01
CA ALA A 161 -16.38 8.10 -8.14
C ALA A 161 -16.03 9.46 -8.75
N LEU A 162 -15.70 9.51 -10.05
CA LEU A 162 -15.42 10.78 -10.72
C LEU A 162 -16.66 11.70 -10.80
N GLU A 163 -17.84 11.15 -11.05
CA GLU A 163 -19.11 11.92 -11.05
C GLU A 163 -19.43 12.51 -9.67
N ARG A 164 -19.02 11.82 -8.59
CA ARG A 164 -19.14 12.30 -7.21
C ARG A 164 -17.92 13.12 -6.75
N GLU A 165 -17.05 13.52 -7.67
CA GLU A 165 -15.82 14.30 -7.41
C GLU A 165 -14.82 13.62 -6.45
N VAL A 166 -14.85 12.29 -6.40
CA VAL A 166 -13.94 11.47 -5.61
C VAL A 166 -12.72 11.09 -6.45
N MET A 167 -11.53 11.43 -5.96
CA MET A 167 -10.27 11.02 -6.59
C MET A 167 -10.07 9.52 -6.42
N ILE A 168 -10.05 8.75 -7.51
CA ILE A 168 -9.88 7.30 -7.44
C ILE A 168 -8.65 6.83 -8.21
N VAL A 169 -7.80 6.04 -7.55
CA VAL A 169 -6.60 5.44 -8.12
C VAL A 169 -6.57 3.94 -7.90
N GLN A 170 -6.18 3.20 -8.93
CA GLN A 170 -5.92 1.76 -8.83
C GLN A 170 -4.41 1.52 -8.74
N VAL A 171 -3.98 0.92 -7.65
CA VAL A 171 -2.64 0.34 -7.51
C VAL A 171 -2.82 -1.17 -7.56
N SER A 172 -2.56 -1.77 -8.72
CA SER A 172 -2.82 -3.20 -8.94
C SER A 172 -1.88 -4.07 -8.11
N VAL A 173 -2.42 -4.74 -7.08
CA VAL A 173 -1.68 -5.69 -6.22
C VAL A 173 -2.35 -7.06 -6.24
N ARG A 174 -1.60 -8.11 -6.58
CA ARG A 174 -2.11 -9.50 -6.57
C ARG A 174 -2.49 -9.92 -5.15
N ASP A 175 -3.65 -10.57 -5.02
CA ASP A 175 -4.09 -11.13 -3.74
C ASP A 175 -3.20 -12.32 -3.37
N PHE A 176 -3.00 -12.54 -2.07
CA PHE A 176 -2.19 -13.64 -1.50
C PHE A 176 -0.72 -13.74 -1.92
N ASP A 177 -0.24 -12.89 -2.84
CA ASP A 177 1.15 -12.85 -3.30
C ASP A 177 1.99 -11.89 -2.45
N ARG A 178 2.70 -12.44 -1.46
CA ARG A 178 3.55 -11.67 -0.54
C ARG A 178 4.64 -10.86 -1.25
N LEU A 179 5.21 -11.38 -2.34
CA LEU A 179 6.31 -10.72 -3.06
C LEU A 179 5.80 -9.56 -3.91
N ASP A 180 4.64 -9.72 -4.55
CA ASP A 180 3.96 -8.64 -5.27
C ASP A 180 3.49 -7.55 -4.31
N GLN A 181 2.91 -7.94 -3.18
CA GLN A 181 2.56 -6.99 -2.12
C GLN A 181 3.78 -6.20 -1.64
N ALA A 182 4.91 -6.87 -1.36
CA ALA A 182 6.15 -6.19 -0.98
C ALA A 182 6.68 -5.24 -2.08
N LYS A 183 6.49 -5.62 -3.35
CA LYS A 183 6.91 -4.81 -4.50
C LYS A 183 6.04 -3.56 -4.65
N MET A 184 4.72 -3.70 -4.50
CA MET A 184 3.74 -2.64 -4.75
C MET A 184 3.40 -1.80 -3.52
N LEU A 185 3.79 -2.25 -2.32
CA LEU A 185 3.54 -1.52 -1.07
C LEU A 185 4.05 -0.06 -1.12
N PRO A 186 5.27 0.25 -1.62
CA PRO A 186 5.70 1.63 -1.73
C PRO A 186 4.81 2.49 -2.63
N GLU A 187 4.32 1.97 -3.76
CA GLU A 187 3.41 2.70 -4.65
C GLU A 187 2.05 2.95 -3.98
N ALA A 188 1.50 1.94 -3.29
CA ALA A 188 0.24 2.08 -2.56
C ALA A 188 0.34 3.13 -1.44
N VAL A 189 1.43 3.10 -0.66
CA VAL A 189 1.71 4.09 0.39
C VAL A 189 1.88 5.48 -0.19
N ARG A 190 2.61 5.62 -1.32
CA ARG A 190 2.81 6.91 -2.00
C ARG A 190 1.48 7.55 -2.39
N LYS A 191 0.55 6.78 -2.96
CA LYS A 191 -0.77 7.31 -3.36
C LYS A 191 -1.67 7.65 -2.18
N LEU A 192 -1.70 6.82 -1.14
CA LEU A 192 -2.37 7.17 0.11
C LEU A 192 -1.79 8.46 0.71
N ALA A 193 -0.48 8.58 0.79
CA ALA A 193 0.19 9.73 1.37
C ALA A 193 -0.06 11.02 0.58
N ALA A 194 -0.07 10.95 -0.76
CA ALA A 194 -0.43 12.09 -1.60
C ALA A 194 -1.87 12.57 -1.34
N PHE A 195 -2.83 11.66 -1.21
CA PHE A 195 -4.21 12.01 -0.86
C PHE A 195 -4.32 12.63 0.54
N GLN A 196 -3.60 12.08 1.53
CA GLN A 196 -3.53 12.66 2.87
C GLN A 196 -2.89 14.07 2.88
N ALA A 197 -1.85 14.28 2.07
CA ALA A 197 -1.19 15.59 1.94
C ALA A 197 -2.10 16.66 1.31
N MET A 198 -3.02 16.25 0.42
CA MET A 198 -4.09 17.12 -0.10
C MET A 198 -5.25 17.33 0.89
N GLY A 199 -5.16 16.75 2.10
CA GLY A 199 -6.20 16.85 3.12
C GLY A 199 -7.41 15.94 2.89
N LYS A 200 -7.35 15.03 1.92
CA LYS A 200 -8.50 14.22 1.48
C LYS A 200 -8.80 13.08 2.45
N ARG A 201 -10.08 12.92 2.80
CA ARG A 201 -10.57 11.73 3.50
C ARG A 201 -10.51 10.52 2.58
N THR A 202 -9.56 9.63 2.84
CA THR A 202 -9.14 8.59 1.91
C THR A 202 -9.61 7.21 2.36
N TYR A 203 -10.31 6.51 1.47
CA TYR A 203 -10.71 5.13 1.61
C TYR A 203 -9.70 4.19 0.94
N VAL A 204 -9.10 3.30 1.72
CA VAL A 204 -8.16 2.29 1.23
C VAL A 204 -8.85 0.93 1.27
N HIS A 205 -8.97 0.29 0.12
CA HIS A 205 -9.59 -1.03 0.06
C HIS A 205 -8.78 -2.01 -0.80
N CYS A 206 -8.98 -3.28 -0.51
CA CYS A 206 -8.66 -4.38 -1.41
C CYS A 206 -9.97 -5.13 -1.69
N THR A 207 -9.99 -6.46 -1.70
CA THR A 207 -11.26 -7.19 -1.78
C THR A 207 -12.00 -7.15 -0.44
N ALA A 208 -11.38 -7.63 0.65
CA ALA A 208 -12.02 -7.72 1.98
C ALA A 208 -11.58 -6.65 2.99
N GLY A 209 -10.58 -5.84 2.65
CA GLY A 209 -9.97 -4.91 3.60
C GLY A 209 -9.21 -5.60 4.74
N ILE A 210 -8.78 -6.85 4.55
CA ILE A 210 -8.10 -7.65 5.58
C ILE A 210 -6.58 -7.51 5.48
N ASN A 211 -6.02 -7.69 4.28
CA ASN A 211 -4.58 -7.86 4.09
C ASN A 211 -3.93 -6.67 3.35
N ARG A 212 -4.07 -6.57 2.02
CA ARG A 212 -3.44 -5.51 1.21
C ARG A 212 -3.75 -4.09 1.70
N ALA A 213 -5.02 -3.83 2.04
CA ALA A 213 -5.46 -2.51 2.53
C ALA A 213 -4.87 -2.17 3.91
N SER A 214 -4.93 -3.13 4.85
CA SER A 214 -4.34 -2.96 6.17
C SER A 214 -2.82 -2.81 6.09
N LEU A 215 -2.15 -3.60 5.24
CA LEU A 215 -0.72 -3.51 4.97
C LEU A 215 -0.33 -2.14 4.41
N THR A 216 -1.15 -1.57 3.53
CA THR A 216 -0.92 -0.22 2.98
C THR A 216 -1.00 0.85 4.07
N VAL A 217 -1.97 0.76 4.99
CA VAL A 217 -2.05 1.70 6.11
C VAL A 217 -0.90 1.50 7.10
N VAL A 218 -0.51 0.26 7.42
CA VAL A 218 0.70 -0.01 8.21
C VAL A 218 1.93 0.60 7.53
N GLY A 219 2.06 0.44 6.21
CA GLY A 219 3.11 1.04 5.41
C GLY A 219 3.11 2.57 5.51
N TYR A 220 1.95 3.23 5.46
CA TYR A 220 1.87 4.68 5.62
C TYR A 220 2.26 5.16 7.02
N LEU A 221 1.73 4.50 8.06
CA LEU A 221 2.05 4.85 9.45
C LEU A 221 3.56 4.69 9.72
N THR A 222 4.18 3.64 9.18
CA THR A 222 5.61 3.37 9.39
C THR A 222 6.52 4.18 8.47
N PHE A 223 6.28 4.18 7.15
CA PHE A 223 7.18 4.78 6.17
C PHE A 223 7.01 6.29 6.03
N VAL A 224 5.83 6.84 6.32
CA VAL A 224 5.54 8.28 6.18
C VAL A 224 5.40 8.95 7.54
N LYS A 225 4.65 8.34 8.46
CA LYS A 225 4.42 8.91 9.80
C LYS A 225 5.45 8.43 10.84
N GLN A 226 6.42 7.59 10.45
CA GLN A 226 7.56 7.14 11.24
C GLN A 226 7.22 6.35 12.53
N PHE A 227 6.03 5.75 12.59
CA PHE A 227 5.65 4.84 13.67
C PHE A 227 6.58 3.63 13.72
N ASN A 228 6.73 3.03 14.90
CA ASN A 228 7.25 1.67 14.98
C ASN A 228 6.28 0.70 14.30
N LEU A 229 6.79 -0.43 13.80
CA LEU A 229 5.94 -1.45 13.19
C LEU A 229 4.87 -1.94 14.16
N GLU A 230 5.23 -2.24 15.41
CA GLU A 230 4.28 -2.74 16.41
C GLU A 230 3.20 -1.72 16.75
N ASP A 231 3.55 -0.43 16.87
CA ASP A 231 2.57 0.63 17.09
C ASP A 231 1.60 0.78 15.91
N ALA A 232 2.11 0.72 14.68
CA ALA A 232 1.29 0.77 13.48
C ALA A 232 0.36 -0.46 13.37
N LEU A 233 0.86 -1.65 13.70
CA LEU A 233 0.06 -2.88 13.74
C LEU A 233 -1.02 -2.79 14.82
N ARG A 234 -0.69 -2.26 16.01
CA ARG A 234 -1.64 -2.03 17.10
C ARG A 234 -2.74 -1.07 16.66
N VAL A 235 -2.40 0.08 16.07
CA VAL A 235 -3.38 1.04 15.52
C VAL A 235 -4.34 0.35 14.56
N VAL A 236 -3.81 -0.37 13.57
CA VAL A 236 -4.64 -0.98 12.53
C VAL A 236 -5.49 -2.13 13.06
N ARG A 237 -4.96 -2.98 13.95
CA ARG A 237 -5.71 -4.11 14.53
C ARG A 237 -6.78 -3.65 15.52
N THR A 238 -6.52 -2.62 16.33
CA THR A 238 -7.57 -2.04 17.20
C THR A 238 -8.66 -1.36 16.37
N CYS A 239 -8.27 -0.61 15.33
CA CYS A 239 -9.23 0.04 14.44
C CYS A 239 -9.96 -0.95 13.53
N ARG A 240 -9.38 -2.08 13.13
CA ARG A 240 -10.01 -3.09 12.27
C ARG A 240 -9.58 -4.49 12.73
N PRO A 241 -10.33 -5.12 13.65
CA PRO A 241 -9.90 -6.36 14.29
C PRO A 241 -9.63 -7.52 13.33
N GLN A 242 -10.36 -7.60 12.22
CA GLN A 242 -10.15 -8.61 11.19
C GLN A 242 -8.90 -8.37 10.32
N ALA A 243 -8.13 -7.30 10.54
CA ALA A 243 -6.95 -6.99 9.75
C ALA A 243 -5.83 -8.02 9.98
N ASN A 244 -5.28 -8.53 8.88
CA ASN A 244 -4.12 -9.41 8.86
C ASN A 244 -3.10 -8.92 7.81
N PRO A 245 -2.39 -7.81 8.07
CA PRO A 245 -1.35 -7.33 7.19
C PRO A 245 -0.16 -8.31 7.17
N TYR A 246 0.34 -8.66 5.99
CA TYR A 246 1.53 -9.49 5.88
C TYR A 246 2.80 -8.73 6.27
N VAL A 247 3.23 -8.91 7.53
CA VAL A 247 4.46 -8.32 8.08
C VAL A 247 5.70 -8.67 7.24
N VAL A 248 5.78 -9.88 6.70
CA VAL A 248 6.87 -10.29 5.81
C VAL A 248 6.93 -9.42 4.54
N SER A 249 5.79 -9.04 3.98
CA SER A 249 5.74 -8.16 2.81
C SER A 249 6.27 -6.76 3.16
N TRP A 250 5.93 -6.26 4.35
CA TRP A 250 6.46 -5.00 4.87
C TRP A 250 7.98 -5.06 5.09
N GLN A 251 8.50 -6.15 5.68
CA GLN A 251 9.92 -6.33 5.94
C GLN A 251 10.73 -6.32 4.65
N ILE A 252 10.25 -7.03 3.62
CA ILE A 252 10.89 -7.06 2.29
C ILE A 252 10.84 -5.67 1.65
N ALA A 253 9.71 -4.96 1.73
CA ALA A 253 9.59 -3.60 1.18
C ALA A 253 10.57 -2.64 1.87
N ARG A 254 10.64 -2.67 3.21
CA ARG A 254 11.57 -1.87 4.00
C ARG A 254 13.03 -2.15 3.61
N ALA A 255 13.41 -3.43 3.53
CA ALA A 255 14.75 -3.81 3.13
C ALA A 255 15.11 -3.31 1.73
N ARG A 256 14.16 -3.36 0.78
CA ARG A 256 14.36 -2.81 -0.57
C ARG A 256 14.50 -1.29 -0.59
N LEU A 257 13.75 -0.58 0.24
CA LEU A 257 13.84 0.88 0.35
C LEU A 257 15.21 1.33 0.88
N LEU A 258 15.82 0.55 1.78
CA LEU A 258 17.12 0.81 2.39
C LEU A 258 18.31 0.20 1.63
N ALA A 259 18.06 -0.66 0.65
CA ALA A 259 19.11 -1.32 -0.10
C ALA A 259 20.02 -0.28 -0.78
N ASN A 260 21.33 -0.43 -0.59
CA ASN A 260 22.37 0.49 -1.09
C ASN A 260 22.26 1.93 -0.58
N ARG A 261 21.71 2.13 0.64
CA ARG A 261 21.57 3.46 1.27
C ARG A 261 22.33 3.62 2.58
N VAL A 262 23.41 2.86 2.77
CA VAL A 262 24.22 2.93 4.01
C VAL A 262 24.76 4.35 4.23
N GLU A 263 25.18 5.02 3.17
CA GLU A 263 25.65 6.41 3.23
C GLU A 263 24.51 7.38 3.60
N ASP A 264 23.33 7.26 2.98
CA ASP A 264 22.15 8.08 3.34
C ASP A 264 21.82 7.92 4.84
N THR A 265 21.81 6.67 5.34
CA THR A 265 21.55 6.38 6.76
C THR A 265 22.62 7.00 7.65
N TYR A 266 23.90 6.86 7.31
CA TYR A 266 25.00 7.45 8.06
C TYR A 266 24.90 8.98 8.10
N LEU A 267 24.70 9.62 6.94
CA LEU A 267 24.55 11.08 6.86
C LEU A 267 23.34 11.57 7.65
N TYR A 268 22.23 10.84 7.63
CA TYR A 268 21.05 11.20 8.42
C TYR A 268 21.35 11.20 9.92
N THR A 269 22.11 10.22 10.44
CA THR A 269 22.51 10.20 11.87
C THR A 269 23.31 11.44 12.25
N GLN A 270 24.27 11.84 11.40
CA GLN A 270 25.21 12.92 11.70
C GLN A 270 24.61 14.31 11.52
N VAL A 271 23.83 14.52 10.46
CA VAL A 271 23.43 15.85 10.00
C VAL A 271 22.00 16.18 10.42
N THR A 272 21.07 15.24 10.23
CA THR A 272 19.63 15.51 10.38
C THR A 272 19.09 15.13 11.77
N ALA A 273 19.60 14.04 12.36
CA ALA A 273 19.12 13.54 13.64
C ALA A 273 19.67 14.30 14.87
N GLY A 274 20.63 15.22 14.67
CA GLY A 274 21.25 16.02 15.73
C GLY A 274 22.48 15.39 16.38
N GLY A 275 23.09 14.39 15.74
CA GLY A 275 24.26 13.68 16.23
C GLY A 275 23.95 12.56 17.22
N ASN A 276 24.90 11.63 17.38
CA ASN A 276 24.75 10.47 18.26
C ASN A 276 25.05 10.86 19.70
N SER A 277 24.13 10.61 20.63
CA SER A 277 24.31 10.93 22.05
C SER A 277 24.23 9.67 22.90
N SER A 278 25.36 9.33 23.54
CA SER A 278 25.46 8.25 24.55
C SER A 278 24.77 8.61 25.86
N LYS A 279 24.30 9.85 26.04
CA LYS A 279 23.73 10.36 27.30
C LYS A 279 22.43 9.67 27.71
N GLU A 280 21.68 9.14 26.75
CA GLU A 280 20.40 8.47 27.00
C GLU A 280 20.54 7.00 27.45
N GLY A 281 21.76 6.45 27.48
CA GLY A 281 22.02 5.07 27.87
C GLY A 281 21.47 4.02 26.88
N GLY A 282 21.62 2.73 27.21
CA GLY A 282 21.17 1.61 26.37
C GLY A 282 21.98 1.38 25.09
N ASP A 283 21.45 0.58 24.16
CA ASP A 283 22.04 0.42 22.81
C ASP A 283 21.71 1.63 21.93
N TRP A 284 22.40 2.73 22.22
CA TRP A 284 22.24 3.99 21.52
C TRP A 284 22.59 3.88 20.03
N ILE A 285 23.47 2.95 19.64
CA ILE A 285 23.83 2.70 18.24
C ILE A 285 22.62 2.15 17.49
N GLN A 286 21.99 1.11 18.03
CA GLN A 286 20.80 0.52 17.42
C GLN A 286 19.66 1.55 17.33
N ARG A 287 19.41 2.31 18.40
CA ARG A 287 18.37 3.36 18.40
C ARG A 287 18.61 4.40 17.32
N ASP A 288 19.83 4.93 17.23
CA ASP A 288 20.16 6.02 16.31
C ASP A 288 20.10 5.51 14.85
N LEU A 289 20.52 4.27 14.59
CA LEU A 289 20.36 3.61 13.30
C LEU A 289 18.89 3.41 12.92
N GLU A 290 18.05 2.90 13.83
CA GLU A 290 16.61 2.72 13.59
C GLU A 290 15.91 4.05 13.29
N ARG A 291 16.26 5.10 14.04
CA ARG A 291 15.77 6.46 13.80
C ARG A 291 16.21 6.98 12.43
N ALA A 292 17.47 6.75 12.03
CA ALA A 292 17.98 7.17 10.74
C ALA A 292 17.34 6.40 9.58
N GLU A 293 17.17 5.08 9.69
CA GLU A 293 16.50 4.27 8.66
C GLU A 293 15.06 4.74 8.44
N LYS A 294 14.31 5.05 9.51
CA LYS A 294 12.98 5.67 9.40
C LYS A 294 13.03 7.05 8.75
N GLY A 295 14.05 7.84 9.09
CA GLY A 295 14.32 9.15 8.51
C GLY A 295 14.49 9.08 6.99
N VAL A 296 15.45 8.27 6.53
CA VAL A 296 15.74 8.04 5.12
C VAL A 296 14.50 7.57 4.36
N ILE A 297 13.76 6.60 4.90
CA ILE A 297 12.52 6.14 4.26
C ILE A 297 11.49 7.28 4.15
N ALA A 298 11.27 8.04 5.23
CA ALA A 298 10.32 9.15 5.21
C ALA A 298 10.71 10.24 4.20
N GLU A 299 12.01 10.54 4.05
CA GLU A 299 12.50 11.47 3.04
C GLU A 299 12.27 10.98 1.60
N ILE A 300 12.45 9.67 1.33
CA ILE A 300 12.12 9.07 0.04
C ILE A 300 10.65 9.32 -0.30
N PHE A 301 9.75 9.05 0.64
CA PHE A 301 8.32 9.27 0.44
C PHE A 301 7.99 10.76 0.31
N LYS A 302 8.56 11.62 1.15
CA LYS A 302 8.34 13.08 1.08
C LYS A 302 8.66 13.60 -0.33
N ARG A 303 9.85 13.31 -0.85
CA ARG A 303 10.27 13.73 -2.21
C ARG A 303 9.34 13.17 -3.30
N ALA A 304 8.94 11.91 -3.17
CA ALA A 304 8.03 11.27 -4.12
C ALA A 304 6.62 11.89 -4.10
N ILE A 305 6.13 12.29 -2.92
CA ILE A 305 4.85 12.98 -2.73
C ILE A 305 4.94 14.40 -3.29
N ASP A 306 6.00 15.15 -2.97
CA ASP A 306 6.22 16.51 -3.50
C ASP A 306 6.22 16.49 -5.04
N THR A 307 6.84 15.47 -5.64
CA THR A 307 6.81 15.25 -7.11
C THR A 307 5.40 14.98 -7.63
N ASP A 308 4.62 14.12 -6.96
CA ASP A 308 3.23 13.84 -7.35
C ASP A 308 2.35 15.09 -7.23
N LEU A 309 2.46 15.84 -6.12
CA LEU A 309 1.71 17.06 -5.89
C LEU A 309 2.06 18.14 -6.91
N SER A 310 3.34 18.26 -7.29
CA SER A 310 3.77 19.16 -8.36
C SER A 310 3.11 18.81 -9.69
N MET A 311 3.03 17.52 -10.05
CA MET A 311 2.35 17.08 -11.26
C MET A 311 0.84 17.33 -11.19
N TYR A 312 0.18 17.02 -10.06
CA TYR A 312 -1.24 17.24 -9.89
C TYR A 312 -1.60 18.73 -9.95
N GLY A 313 -0.79 19.59 -9.33
CA GLY A 313 -0.92 21.05 -9.45
C GLY A 313 -0.90 21.49 -10.91
N ALA A 314 0.09 21.04 -11.68
CA ALA A 314 0.19 21.36 -13.11
C ALA A 314 -1.05 20.91 -13.92
N LEU A 315 -1.61 19.73 -13.60
CA LEU A 315 -2.83 19.25 -14.27
C LEU A 315 -4.07 20.09 -13.93
N LEU A 316 -4.17 20.58 -12.69
CA LEU A 316 -5.28 21.42 -12.24
C LEU A 316 -5.17 22.86 -12.76
N ASP A 317 -3.95 23.35 -12.96
CA ASP A 317 -3.65 24.67 -13.49
C ASP A 317 -3.82 24.78 -15.01
N PHE A 318 -4.10 23.66 -15.71
CA PHE A 318 -4.41 23.73 -17.13
C PHE A 318 -5.62 24.65 -17.36
N PRO A 319 -5.53 25.59 -18.33
CA PRO A 319 -6.66 26.43 -18.66
C PRO A 319 -7.81 25.55 -19.14
N ARG A 320 -8.96 25.65 -18.48
CA ARG A 320 -10.18 24.96 -18.94
C ARG A 320 -10.48 25.46 -20.34
N LYS A 321 -10.44 24.55 -21.33
CA LYS A 321 -10.90 24.87 -22.69
C LYS A 321 -12.38 25.26 -22.58
N LYS A 322 -12.68 26.51 -22.93
CA LYS A 322 -14.05 27.03 -23.03
C LYS A 322 -14.80 26.31 -24.15
#